data_AF-A0A1G3JCV4-F1
#
_entry.id   AF-A0A1G3JCV4-F1
#
_cell.length_a   1.000
_cell.length_b   1.000
_cell.length_c   1.000
_cell.angle_alpha   90.00
_cell.angle_beta   90.00
_cell.angle_gamma   90.00
#
_symmetry.space_group_name_H-M   'P 1'
#
loop_
_entity.id
_entity.type
_entity.pdbx_description
1 polymer ?
#
loop_
_entity_poly.entity_id
_entity_poly.type
_entity_poly.pdbx_seq_one_letter_code
_entity_poly.pdbx_strand_id
1 'polypeptide(L)'
;MDDEQSLLNEPEPEPRPNAAAQAFAHLSERVAALEERLEGRMAVMARALEHIAIEKQSLEFPDYGPTLAKMNGYLATLAAQARTIMDAPAMQLTPESMAQRIDVAADAARATDKATIKKSLELHHQVHADQMHAIGTIRTKQEQRGHIFYCGGGAALAISLLWLIYPGWAASIGPKSWLWPERVARRTLGEPTLWDAGIRLMRTGNPEGWQVIVDAADLARENHDTIAACEKASAKNKGPVRCTIRIRSR
;
A
#
# COMPACT_ATOMS: atom_id res chain seq x y z
N MET A 1 -57.84 -152.78 20.23
CA MET A 1 -59.18 -152.21 20.22
C MET A 1 -59.02 -150.72 20.38
N ASP A 2 -58.87 -150.01 19.27
CA ASP A 2 -60.01 -149.61 18.40
C ASP A 2 -60.61 -148.35 19.03
N ASP A 3 -60.94 -147.30 18.33
CA ASP A 3 -60.97 -147.09 16.90
C ASP A 3 -61.01 -145.57 16.67
N GLU A 4 -60.67 -145.23 15.43
CA GLU A 4 -61.23 -144.19 14.58
C GLU A 4 -62.14 -143.07 15.13
N GLN A 5 -62.06 -141.98 14.34
CA GLN A 5 -63.17 -141.14 13.89
C GLN A 5 -63.54 -139.89 14.71
N SER A 6 -63.14 -138.76 14.13
CA SER A 6 -64.08 -137.82 13.47
C SER A 6 -64.42 -136.50 14.18
N LEU A 7 -64.57 -135.51 13.31
CA LEU A 7 -65.33 -134.26 13.41
C LEU A 7 -64.70 -133.06 14.12
N LEU A 8 -64.43 -132.03 13.29
CA LEU A 8 -65.01 -130.68 13.42
C LEU A 8 -65.36 -130.23 14.84
N ASN A 9 -64.56 -129.33 15.41
CA ASN A 9 -65.10 -128.30 16.29
C ASN A 9 -64.10 -127.15 16.48
N GLU A 10 -64.61 -125.93 16.32
CA GLU A 10 -64.00 -124.69 16.80
C GLU A 10 -63.48 -124.85 18.24
N PRO A 11 -62.31 -124.26 18.56
CA PRO A 11 -61.99 -123.90 19.93
C PRO A 11 -61.78 -122.39 20.04
N GLU A 12 -62.77 -121.72 20.61
CA GLU A 12 -62.62 -120.49 21.39
C GLU A 12 -62.32 -120.88 22.86
N PRO A 13 -61.99 -119.94 23.76
CA PRO A 13 -60.76 -119.18 24.00
C PRO A 13 -60.02 -119.68 25.28
N GLU A 14 -58.93 -119.02 25.73
CA GLU A 14 -58.26 -119.05 27.08
C GLU A 14 -56.71 -119.25 27.04
N PRO A 15 -55.90 -119.03 28.12
CA PRO A 15 -55.35 -117.73 28.53
C PRO A 15 -53.79 -117.73 28.65
N ARG A 16 -53.17 -116.61 28.24
CA ARG A 16 -52.04 -115.88 28.88
C ARG A 16 -51.18 -116.55 30.00
N PRO A 17 -49.91 -116.11 30.22
CA PRO A 17 -48.91 -115.60 29.27
C PRO A 17 -47.44 -115.89 29.72
N ASN A 18 -46.47 -115.27 29.03
CA ASN A 18 -45.19 -114.77 29.55
C ASN A 18 -43.93 -115.57 29.18
N ALA A 19 -43.40 -115.40 27.97
CA ALA A 19 -42.66 -114.19 27.58
C ALA A 19 -41.75 -113.61 28.69
N ALA A 20 -42.24 -113.41 29.91
CA ALA A 20 -41.44 -112.98 31.06
C ALA A 20 -40.34 -113.98 31.43
N ALA A 21 -40.56 -115.31 31.44
CA ALA A 21 -39.51 -116.26 31.83
C ALA A 21 -38.31 -116.26 30.84
N GLN A 22 -38.59 -116.17 29.54
CA GLN A 22 -37.57 -116.04 28.50
C GLN A 22 -36.93 -114.64 28.47
N ALA A 23 -37.71 -113.59 28.78
CA ALA A 23 -37.18 -112.23 28.93
C ALA A 23 -36.27 -112.10 30.16
N PHE A 24 -36.58 -112.76 31.28
CA PHE A 24 -35.73 -112.78 32.47
C PHE A 24 -34.42 -113.54 32.22
N ALA A 25 -34.46 -114.68 31.51
CA ALA A 25 -33.24 -115.39 31.12
C ALA A 25 -32.33 -114.53 30.22
N HIS A 26 -32.90 -113.89 29.19
CA HIS A 26 -32.17 -112.98 28.31
C HIS A 26 -31.68 -111.71 29.03
N LEU A 27 -32.42 -111.21 30.02
CA LEU A 27 -31.98 -110.10 30.86
C LEU A 27 -30.79 -110.52 31.74
N SER A 28 -30.84 -111.70 32.36
CA SER A 28 -29.72 -112.19 33.18
C SER A 28 -28.45 -112.38 32.36
N GLU A 29 -28.56 -112.88 31.12
CA GLU A 29 -27.43 -113.05 30.22
C GLU A 29 -26.85 -111.69 29.76
N ARG A 30 -27.71 -110.70 29.48
CA ARG A 30 -27.25 -109.33 29.17
C ARG A 30 -26.62 -108.61 30.37
N VAL A 31 -27.14 -108.83 31.58
CA VAL A 31 -26.57 -108.24 32.80
C VAL A 31 -25.19 -108.84 33.07
N ALA A 32 -25.04 -110.17 32.95
CA ALA A 32 -23.74 -110.83 33.08
C ALA A 32 -22.72 -110.31 32.04
N ALA A 33 -23.14 -110.16 30.77
CA ALA A 33 -22.28 -109.60 29.72
C ALA A 33 -21.95 -108.10 29.94
N LEU A 34 -22.84 -107.34 30.57
CA LEU A 34 -22.59 -105.94 30.93
C LEU A 34 -21.63 -105.83 32.11
N GLU A 35 -21.76 -106.69 33.12
CA GLU A 35 -20.86 -106.74 34.28
C GLU A 35 -19.43 -107.10 33.85
N GLU A 36 -19.25 -108.13 33.03
CA GLU A 36 -17.93 -108.52 32.51
C GLU A 36 -17.29 -107.39 31.69
N ARG A 37 -18.09 -106.66 30.91
CA ARG A 37 -17.63 -105.49 30.14
C ARG A 37 -17.31 -104.28 31.03
N LEU A 38 -18.00 -104.13 32.15
CA LEU A 38 -17.76 -103.06 33.12
C LEU A 38 -16.49 -103.36 33.93
N GLU A 39 -16.30 -104.60 34.37
CA GLU A 39 -15.09 -105.06 35.06
C GLU A 39 -13.86 -104.93 34.15
N GLY A 40 -13.97 -105.34 32.88
CA GLY A 40 -12.91 -105.13 31.90
C GLY A 40 -12.56 -103.65 31.71
N ARG A 41 -13.55 -102.75 31.70
CA ARG A 41 -13.32 -101.29 31.62
C ARG A 41 -12.70 -100.71 32.89
N MET A 42 -13.12 -101.15 34.07
CA MET A 42 -12.55 -100.70 35.34
C MET A 42 -11.10 -101.17 35.50
N ALA A 43 -10.76 -102.39 35.06
CA ALA A 43 -9.40 -102.89 35.07
C ALA A 43 -8.47 -102.09 34.13
N VAL A 44 -8.95 -101.68 32.95
CA VAL A 44 -8.18 -100.82 32.03
C VAL A 44 -7.98 -99.42 32.63
N MET A 45 -9.00 -98.84 33.28
CA MET A 45 -8.90 -97.51 33.86
C MET A 45 -8.00 -97.49 35.12
N ALA A 46 -8.02 -98.55 35.93
CA ALA A 46 -7.11 -98.73 37.05
C ALA A 46 -5.65 -98.82 36.58
N ARG A 47 -5.35 -99.63 35.56
CA ARG A 47 -4.01 -99.67 34.95
C ARG A 47 -3.58 -98.33 34.36
N ALA A 48 -4.48 -97.60 33.70
CA ALA A 48 -4.16 -96.29 33.16
C ALA A 48 -3.80 -95.28 34.26
N LEU A 49 -4.53 -95.30 35.38
CA LEU A 49 -4.22 -94.45 36.54
C LEU A 49 -2.90 -94.83 37.22
N GLU A 50 -2.60 -96.12 37.36
CA GLU A 50 -1.31 -96.59 37.86
C GLU A 50 -0.16 -96.15 36.95
N HIS A 51 -0.31 -96.29 35.63
CA HIS A 51 0.69 -95.82 34.67
C HIS A 51 0.90 -94.30 34.72
N ILE A 52 -0.17 -93.50 34.85
CA ILE A 52 -0.05 -92.04 34.99
C ILE A 52 0.59 -91.65 36.33
N ALA A 53 0.25 -92.35 37.42
CA ALA A 53 0.84 -92.08 38.74
C ALA A 53 2.35 -92.37 38.77
N ILE A 54 2.78 -93.47 38.12
CA ILE A 54 4.20 -93.81 37.99
C ILE A 54 4.92 -92.80 37.09
N GLU A 55 4.30 -92.37 35.99
CA GLU A 55 4.87 -91.39 35.06
C GLU A 55 4.95 -89.97 35.67
N LYS A 56 4.07 -89.63 36.61
CA LYS A 56 4.14 -88.35 37.34
C LYS A 56 5.20 -88.34 38.45
N GLN A 57 5.55 -89.50 39.02
CA GLN A 57 6.64 -89.59 40.01
C GLN A 57 8.03 -89.53 39.37
N SER A 58 8.18 -89.82 38.08
CA SER A 58 9.47 -89.74 37.36
C SER A 58 9.79 -88.35 36.80
N LEU A 59 8.91 -87.36 36.95
CA LEU A 59 9.17 -85.98 36.56
C LEU A 59 9.97 -85.26 37.64
N GLU A 60 11.29 -85.39 37.58
CA GLU A 60 12.22 -84.56 38.34
C GLU A 60 12.27 -83.16 37.69
N PHE A 61 11.54 -82.20 38.28
CA PHE A 61 11.54 -80.81 37.81
C PHE A 61 12.89 -80.15 38.13
N PRO A 62 13.64 -79.64 37.14
CA PRO A 62 14.87 -78.90 37.41
C PRO A 62 14.57 -77.62 38.19
N ASP A 63 15.31 -77.34 39.26
CA ASP A 63 15.19 -76.09 40.00
C ASP A 63 15.77 -74.93 39.18
N TYR A 64 14.90 -74.16 38.53
CA TYR A 64 15.25 -72.96 37.78
C TYR A 64 15.42 -71.72 38.67
N GLY A 65 15.15 -71.81 39.97
CA GLY A 65 15.32 -70.74 40.96
C GLY A 65 16.66 -70.00 40.86
N PRO A 66 17.83 -70.68 40.85
CA PRO A 66 19.12 -70.00 40.73
C PRO A 66 19.33 -69.31 39.37
N THR A 67 18.74 -69.83 38.29
CA THR A 67 18.80 -69.21 36.96
C THR A 67 17.90 -67.98 36.89
N LEU A 68 16.70 -68.06 37.45
CA LEU A 68 15.78 -66.91 37.59
C LEU A 68 16.39 -65.81 38.46
N ALA A 69 17.07 -66.18 39.55
CA ALA A 69 17.75 -65.23 40.42
C ALA A 69 18.88 -64.50 39.69
N LYS A 70 19.68 -65.21 38.86
CA LYS A 70 20.69 -64.58 38.00
C LYS A 70 20.07 -63.65 36.95
N MET A 71 18.97 -64.05 36.30
CA MET A 71 18.25 -63.21 35.35
C MET A 71 17.69 -61.94 35.99
N ASN A 72 17.10 -62.04 37.18
CA ASN A 72 16.65 -60.88 37.96
C ASN A 72 17.83 -59.97 38.34
N GLY A 73 18.98 -60.56 38.69
CA GLY A 73 20.22 -59.81 38.91
C GLY A 73 20.64 -58.99 37.67
N TYR A 74 20.66 -59.61 36.48
CA TYR A 74 20.98 -58.91 35.24
C TYR A 74 19.95 -57.84 34.87
N LEU A 75 18.66 -58.10 35.08
CA LEU A 75 17.60 -57.12 34.87
C LEU A 75 17.73 -55.94 35.83
N ALA A 76 18.11 -56.18 37.08
CA ALA A 76 18.36 -55.12 38.05
C ALA A 76 19.58 -54.27 37.66
N THR A 77 20.67 -54.88 37.19
CA THR A 77 21.84 -54.11 36.71
C THR A 77 21.54 -53.33 35.43
N LEU A 78 20.79 -53.92 34.50
CA LEU A 78 20.34 -53.22 33.29
C LEU A 78 19.40 -52.07 33.63
N ALA A 79 18.48 -52.25 34.57
CA ALA A 79 17.59 -51.18 35.03
C ALA A 79 18.38 -50.03 35.69
N ALA A 80 19.40 -50.36 36.51
CA ALA A 80 20.28 -49.37 37.10
C ALA A 80 21.08 -48.60 36.03
N GLN A 81 21.66 -49.31 35.05
CA GLN A 81 22.38 -48.69 33.94
C GLN A 81 21.48 -47.84 33.05
N ALA A 82 20.29 -48.32 32.70
CA ALA A 82 19.30 -47.57 31.94
C ALA A 82 18.89 -46.29 32.67
N ARG A 83 18.73 -46.35 34.00
CA ARG A 83 18.44 -45.18 34.82
C ARG A 83 19.60 -44.17 34.81
N THR A 84 20.85 -44.62 34.92
CA THR A 84 22.01 -43.73 34.80
C THR A 84 22.15 -43.09 33.42
N ILE A 85 21.72 -43.77 32.36
CA ILE A 85 21.71 -43.23 30.99
C ILE A 85 20.57 -42.21 30.83
N MET A 86 19.40 -42.49 31.39
CA MET A 86 18.26 -41.55 31.38
C MET A 86 18.54 -40.29 32.20
N ASP A 87 19.21 -40.43 33.33
CA ASP A 87 19.61 -39.30 34.19
C ASP A 87 20.87 -38.58 33.64
N ALA A 88 21.50 -39.10 32.58
CA ALA A 88 22.67 -38.48 31.99
C ALA A 88 22.30 -37.15 31.31
N PRO A 89 23.08 -36.07 31.54
CA PRO A 89 22.79 -34.74 30.99
C PRO A 89 22.80 -34.68 29.44
N ALA A 90 23.35 -35.70 28.78
CA ALA A 90 23.28 -35.84 27.32
C ALA A 90 21.84 -36.05 26.80
N MET A 91 20.95 -36.67 27.58
CA MET A 91 19.53 -36.83 27.21
C MET A 91 18.72 -35.53 27.38
N GLN A 92 19.21 -34.57 28.16
CA GLN A 92 18.62 -33.24 28.29
C GLN A 92 19.07 -32.27 27.18
N LEU A 93 20.19 -32.58 26.52
CA LEU A 93 20.69 -31.85 25.35
C LEU A 93 20.11 -32.44 24.06
N THR A 94 18.77 -32.51 23.99
CA THR A 94 18.12 -32.87 22.72
C THR A 94 18.30 -31.73 21.72
N PRO A 95 18.42 -32.02 20.41
CA PRO A 95 18.53 -30.99 19.39
C PRO A 95 17.37 -29.98 19.44
N GLU A 96 16.17 -30.40 19.83
CA GLU A 96 15.01 -29.52 20.02
C GLU A 96 15.22 -28.54 21.17
N SER A 97 15.73 -29.02 22.33
CA SER A 97 16.02 -28.16 23.48
C SER A 97 17.15 -27.16 23.18
N MET A 98 18.16 -27.58 22.41
CA MET A 98 19.25 -26.69 21.98
C MET A 98 18.76 -25.65 20.98
N ALA A 99 17.94 -26.04 19.99
CA ALA A 99 17.34 -25.10 19.05
C ALA A 99 16.49 -24.05 19.77
N GLN A 100 15.66 -24.46 20.73
CA GLN A 100 14.86 -23.53 21.52
C GLN A 100 15.73 -22.56 22.34
N ARG A 101 16.83 -23.03 22.93
CA ARG A 101 17.77 -22.16 23.64
C ARG A 101 18.50 -21.19 22.71
N ILE A 102 18.83 -21.63 21.50
CA ILE A 102 19.43 -20.77 20.47
C ILE A 102 18.42 -19.71 20.02
N ASP A 103 17.16 -20.06 19.79
CA ASP A 103 16.12 -19.10 19.39
C ASP A 103 15.91 -18.03 20.46
N VAL A 104 15.79 -18.43 21.74
CA VAL A 104 15.65 -17.49 22.86
C VAL A 104 16.87 -16.57 22.97
N ALA A 105 18.09 -17.13 22.85
CA ALA A 105 19.32 -16.33 22.89
C ALA A 105 19.44 -15.40 21.67
N ALA A 106 19.05 -15.85 20.48
CA ALA A 106 19.05 -15.06 19.25
C ALA A 106 18.01 -13.95 19.29
N ASP A 107 16.82 -14.19 19.85
CA ASP A 107 15.80 -13.17 20.05
C ASP A 107 16.22 -12.15 21.10
N ALA A 108 16.84 -12.59 22.20
CA ALA A 108 17.40 -11.68 23.21
C ALA A 108 18.51 -10.79 22.61
N ALA A 109 19.42 -11.38 21.82
CA ALA A 109 20.47 -10.64 21.13
C ALA A 109 19.91 -9.64 20.09
N ARG A 110 18.85 -10.01 19.37
CA ARG A 110 18.22 -9.17 18.35
C ARG A 110 17.19 -8.19 18.91
N ALA A 111 16.79 -8.27 20.18
CA ALA A 111 15.75 -7.42 20.74
C ALA A 111 16.10 -5.93 20.66
N THR A 112 17.35 -5.60 21.02
CA THR A 112 17.89 -4.23 20.94
C THR A 112 18.00 -3.74 19.50
N ASP A 113 18.43 -4.60 18.58
CA ASP A 113 18.53 -4.29 17.16
C ASP A 113 17.15 -4.04 16.55
N LYS A 114 16.17 -4.91 16.82
CA LYS A 114 14.77 -4.74 16.39
C LYS A 114 14.20 -3.41 16.88
N ALA A 115 14.46 -3.04 18.13
CA ALA A 115 14.01 -1.76 18.70
C ALA A 115 14.69 -0.55 18.02
N THR A 116 15.99 -0.64 17.78
CA THR A 116 16.79 0.42 17.15
C THR A 116 16.40 0.60 15.68
N ILE A 117 16.25 -0.49 14.94
CA ILE A 117 15.79 -0.51 13.55
C ILE A 117 14.39 0.11 13.45
N LYS A 118 13.46 -0.29 14.34
CA LYS A 118 12.11 0.28 14.35
C LYS A 118 12.12 1.78 14.61
N LYS A 119 12.95 2.25 15.55
CA LYS A 119 13.12 3.68 15.84
C LYS A 119 13.74 4.44 14.66
N SER A 120 14.72 3.83 13.99
CA SER A 120 15.35 4.39 12.79
C SER A 120 14.35 4.52 11.64
N LEU A 121 13.55 3.48 11.38
CA LEU A 121 12.48 3.49 10.38
C LEU A 121 11.46 4.60 10.65
N GLU A 122 11.03 4.75 11.90
CA GLU A 122 10.11 5.81 12.30
C GLU A 122 10.72 7.20 12.05
N LEU A 123 11.97 7.41 12.46
CA LEU A 123 12.70 8.67 12.19
C LEU A 123 12.85 8.94 10.70
N HIS A 124 13.17 7.93 9.90
CA HIS A 124 13.26 8.06 8.44
C HIS A 124 11.90 8.44 7.84
N HIS A 125 10.80 7.82 8.27
CA HIS A 125 9.47 8.18 7.80
C HIS A 125 9.09 9.61 8.18
N GLN A 126 9.39 10.04 9.41
CA GLN A 126 9.15 11.42 9.86
C GLN A 126 9.98 12.43 9.06
N VAL A 127 11.27 12.16 8.86
CA VAL A 127 12.16 13.02 8.06
C VAL A 127 11.71 13.07 6.61
N HIS A 128 11.28 11.95 6.02
CA HIS A 128 10.74 11.94 4.66
C HIS A 128 9.46 12.77 4.54
N ALA A 129 8.55 12.67 5.51
CA ALA A 129 7.33 13.47 5.51
C ALA A 129 7.63 14.97 5.65
N ASP A 130 8.53 15.34 6.58
CA ASP A 130 8.91 16.73 6.81
C ASP A 130 9.69 17.31 5.62
N GLN A 131 10.56 16.51 5.01
CA GLN A 131 11.28 16.89 3.79
C GLN A 131 10.33 17.08 2.60
N MET A 132 9.31 16.24 2.43
CA MET A 132 8.30 16.43 1.39
C MET A 132 7.45 17.68 1.65
N HIS A 133 7.11 17.96 2.90
CA HIS A 133 6.41 19.19 3.29
C HIS A 133 7.28 20.43 3.05
N ALA A 134 8.56 20.39 3.42
CA ALA A 134 9.53 21.45 3.16
C ALA A 134 9.75 21.68 1.64
N ILE A 135 9.89 20.61 0.85
CA ILE A 135 10.03 20.71 -0.61
C ILE A 135 8.76 21.29 -1.24
N GLY A 136 7.57 20.88 -0.78
CA GLY A 136 6.29 21.44 -1.24
C GLY A 136 6.17 22.94 -0.95
N THR A 137 6.55 23.37 0.25
CA THR A 137 6.54 24.80 0.64
C THR A 137 7.60 25.62 -0.10
N ILE A 138 8.79 25.07 -0.36
CA ILE A 138 9.85 25.76 -1.12
C ILE A 138 9.46 25.90 -2.59
N ARG A 139 8.91 24.84 -3.20
CA ARG A 139 8.51 24.85 -4.60
C ARG A 139 7.40 25.85 -4.87
N THR A 140 6.37 25.87 -4.01
CA THR A 140 5.28 26.86 -4.10
C THR A 140 5.78 28.30 -3.91
N LYS A 141 6.74 28.52 -3.01
CA LYS A 141 7.34 29.84 -2.78
C LYS A 141 8.18 30.32 -3.96
N GLN A 142 8.91 29.43 -4.64
CA GLN A 142 9.71 29.77 -5.81
C GLN A 142 8.84 30.13 -7.02
N GLU A 143 7.78 29.36 -7.29
CA GLU A 143 6.81 29.66 -8.36
C GLU A 143 6.09 30.99 -8.09
N GLN A 144 5.62 31.23 -6.86
CA GLN A 144 4.99 32.50 -6.48
C GLN A 144 5.93 33.70 -6.63
N ARG A 145 7.21 33.55 -6.27
CA ARG A 145 8.19 34.64 -6.34
C ARG A 145 8.48 35.05 -7.79
N GLY A 146 8.49 34.09 -8.71
CA GLY A 146 8.56 34.36 -10.14
C GLY A 146 7.38 35.21 -10.62
N HIS A 147 6.14 34.79 -10.30
CA HIS A 147 4.93 35.54 -10.67
C HIS A 147 4.91 36.96 -10.07
N ILE A 148 5.30 37.13 -8.80
CA ILE A 148 5.40 38.46 -8.17
C ILE A 148 6.43 39.33 -8.88
N PHE A 149 7.57 38.76 -9.29
CA PHE A 149 8.61 39.51 -10.00
C PHE A 149 8.16 39.91 -11.41
N TYR A 150 7.49 39.01 -12.13
CA TYR A 150 6.93 39.32 -13.46
C TYR A 150 5.77 40.32 -13.38
N CYS A 151 4.84 40.16 -12.45
CA CYS A 151 3.73 41.10 -12.27
C CYS A 151 4.22 42.46 -11.75
N GLY A 152 5.12 42.47 -10.76
CA GLY A 152 5.69 43.70 -10.21
C GLY A 152 6.57 44.42 -11.21
N GLY A 153 7.47 43.71 -11.88
CA GLY A 153 8.32 44.26 -12.95
C GLY A 153 7.50 44.76 -14.14
N GLY A 154 6.52 43.97 -14.60
CA GLY A 154 5.63 44.35 -15.68
C GLY A 154 4.78 45.59 -15.36
N ALA A 155 4.21 45.66 -14.14
CA ALA A 155 3.46 46.83 -13.70
C ALA A 155 4.34 48.07 -13.58
N ALA A 156 5.55 47.94 -13.01
CA ALA A 156 6.49 49.06 -12.92
C ALA A 156 6.91 49.57 -14.30
N LEU A 157 7.20 48.66 -15.25
CA LEU A 157 7.50 49.02 -16.63
C LEU A 157 6.31 49.69 -17.33
N ALA A 158 5.10 49.17 -17.17
CA ALA A 158 3.90 49.76 -17.75
C ALA A 158 3.62 51.16 -17.19
N ILE A 159 3.75 51.36 -15.88
CA ILE A 159 3.62 52.68 -15.24
C ILE A 159 4.71 53.62 -15.73
N SER A 160 5.95 53.16 -15.85
CA SER A 160 7.06 53.96 -16.36
C SER A 160 6.82 54.39 -17.81
N LEU A 161 6.35 53.48 -18.67
CA LEU A 161 6.04 53.80 -20.06
C LEU A 161 4.87 54.79 -20.15
N LEU A 162 3.84 54.59 -19.33
CA LEU A 162 2.69 55.49 -19.25
C LEU A 162 3.13 56.89 -18.83
N TRP A 163 4.04 57.01 -17.85
CA TRP A 163 4.57 58.30 -17.40
C TRP A 163 5.36 59.05 -18.47
N LEU A 164 6.02 58.34 -19.38
CA LEU A 164 6.73 58.96 -20.51
C LEU A 164 5.78 59.50 -21.58
N ILE A 165 4.66 58.83 -21.81
CA ILE A 165 3.66 59.20 -22.84
C ILE A 165 2.68 60.26 -22.31
N TYR A 166 2.38 60.22 -21.01
CA TYR A 166 1.43 61.10 -20.34
C TYR A 166 1.62 62.60 -20.61
N PRO A 167 2.82 63.21 -20.52
CA PRO A 167 2.97 64.66 -20.69
C PRO A 167 2.67 65.14 -22.13
N GLY A 168 2.96 64.32 -23.15
CA GLY A 168 2.67 64.66 -24.54
C GLY A 168 1.17 64.54 -24.86
N TRP A 169 0.52 63.49 -24.35
CA TRP A 169 -0.91 63.27 -24.54
C TRP A 169 -1.78 64.21 -23.71
N ALA A 170 -1.43 64.47 -22.44
CA ALA A 170 -2.21 65.35 -21.57
C ALA A 170 -2.22 66.81 -22.05
N ALA A 171 -1.15 67.26 -22.74
CA ALA A 171 -1.06 68.62 -23.27
C ALA A 171 -2.18 68.94 -24.29
N SER A 172 -2.76 67.94 -24.95
CA SER A 172 -3.77 68.13 -26.02
C SER A 172 -5.24 67.99 -25.57
N ILE A 173 -5.50 67.62 -24.31
CA ILE A 173 -6.87 67.35 -23.81
C ILE A 173 -7.51 68.58 -23.16
N GLY A 174 -6.70 69.54 -22.73
CA GLY A 174 -7.20 70.76 -22.08
C GLY A 174 -8.05 71.63 -23.01
N PRO A 175 -8.99 72.43 -22.47
CA PRO A 175 -9.74 73.39 -23.26
C PRO A 175 -8.80 74.36 -23.99
N LYS A 176 -9.17 74.75 -25.22
CA LYS A 176 -8.35 75.59 -26.11
C LYS A 176 -7.92 76.92 -25.48
N SER A 177 -8.69 77.45 -24.53
CA SER A 177 -8.37 78.69 -23.79
C SER A 177 -7.11 78.57 -22.90
N TRP A 178 -6.67 77.35 -22.57
CA TRP A 178 -5.49 77.15 -21.74
C TRP A 178 -4.18 77.30 -22.55
N LEU A 179 -4.16 77.02 -23.85
CA LEU A 179 -2.92 77.08 -24.66
C LEU A 179 -1.79 76.22 -24.04
N TRP A 180 -2.12 75.00 -23.62
CA TRP A 180 -1.17 74.05 -23.01
C TRP A 180 -0.05 73.62 -23.96
N PRO A 181 -0.35 73.20 -25.21
CA PRO A 181 0.69 72.83 -26.17
C PRO A 181 1.69 73.97 -26.40
N GLU A 182 1.20 75.21 -26.54
CA GLU A 182 2.02 76.39 -26.79
C GLU A 182 2.89 76.75 -25.58
N ARG A 183 2.34 76.63 -24.36
CA ARG A 183 3.12 76.83 -23.13
C ARG A 183 4.18 75.75 -22.91
N VAL A 184 3.87 74.50 -23.24
CA VAL A 184 4.83 73.40 -23.19
C VAL A 184 5.93 73.64 -24.22
N ALA A 185 5.57 73.95 -25.47
CA ALA A 185 6.53 74.27 -26.53
C ALA A 185 7.46 75.43 -26.15
N ARG A 186 6.93 76.52 -25.57
CA ARG A 186 7.78 77.61 -25.08
C ARG A 186 8.74 77.16 -23.98
N ARG A 187 8.27 76.35 -23.02
CA ARG A 187 9.11 75.82 -21.93
C ARG A 187 10.17 74.85 -22.44
N THR A 188 9.84 73.98 -23.39
CA THR A 188 10.79 73.02 -23.96
C THR A 188 11.82 73.71 -24.85
N LEU A 189 11.42 74.75 -25.58
CA LEU A 189 12.35 75.60 -26.33
C LEU A 189 13.18 76.51 -25.41
N GLY A 190 12.73 76.78 -24.18
CA GLY A 190 13.46 77.62 -23.22
C GLY A 190 13.35 79.13 -23.53
N GLU A 191 12.35 79.54 -24.30
CA GLU A 191 12.17 80.93 -24.72
C GLU A 191 11.36 81.74 -23.68
N PRO A 192 11.66 83.05 -23.53
CA PRO A 192 11.05 83.88 -22.50
C PRO A 192 9.56 84.14 -22.78
N THR A 193 9.17 84.31 -24.04
CA THR A 193 7.76 84.55 -24.44
C THR A 193 7.25 83.51 -25.44
N LEU A 194 5.91 83.39 -25.55
CA LEU A 194 5.28 82.54 -26.56
C LEU A 194 5.63 83.02 -27.99
N TRP A 195 5.82 84.33 -28.15
CA TRP A 195 6.19 84.95 -29.41
C TRP A 195 7.61 84.56 -29.83
N ASP A 196 8.58 84.62 -28.93
CA ASP A 196 9.97 84.24 -29.20
C ASP A 196 10.08 82.74 -29.54
N ALA A 197 9.32 81.89 -28.84
CA ALA A 197 9.16 80.48 -29.18
C ALA A 197 8.60 80.28 -30.59
N GLY A 198 7.59 81.05 -30.97
CA GLY A 198 7.01 81.03 -32.31
C GLY A 198 8.01 81.46 -33.39
N ILE A 199 8.74 82.55 -33.17
CA ILE A 199 9.80 83.02 -34.08
C ILE A 199 10.86 81.96 -34.27
N ARG A 200 11.35 81.37 -33.18
CA ARG A 200 12.36 80.32 -33.27
C ARG A 200 11.85 79.10 -34.02
N LEU A 201 10.62 78.66 -33.74
CA LEU A 201 10.02 77.52 -34.42
C LEU A 201 9.83 77.78 -35.93
N MET A 202 9.32 78.95 -36.30
CA MET A 202 9.17 79.35 -37.71
C MET A 202 10.52 79.41 -38.43
N ARG A 203 11.53 80.02 -37.79
CA ARG A 203 12.89 80.12 -38.35
C ARG A 203 13.56 78.76 -38.53
N THR A 204 13.38 77.84 -37.57
CA THR A 204 13.97 76.49 -37.65
C THR A 204 13.21 75.59 -38.62
N GLY A 205 11.87 75.68 -38.69
CA GLY A 205 11.05 74.84 -39.54
C GLY A 205 11.07 75.23 -41.03
N ASN A 206 11.14 76.53 -41.32
CA ASN A 206 11.26 77.04 -42.69
C ASN A 206 11.99 78.40 -42.70
N PRO A 207 13.33 78.41 -42.86
CA PRO A 207 14.09 79.66 -42.84
C PRO A 207 13.74 80.57 -44.01
N GLU A 208 13.47 80.04 -45.21
CA GLU A 208 13.09 80.83 -46.39
C GLU A 208 11.72 81.49 -46.19
N GLY A 209 10.73 80.72 -45.70
CA GLY A 209 9.41 81.25 -45.38
C GLY A 209 9.45 82.32 -44.28
N TRP A 210 10.32 82.16 -43.28
CA TRP A 210 10.54 83.18 -42.26
C TRP A 210 11.11 84.48 -42.87
N GLN A 211 12.05 84.39 -43.82
CA GLN A 211 12.59 85.57 -44.49
C GLN A 211 11.52 86.32 -45.28
N VAL A 212 10.63 85.61 -45.99
CA VAL A 212 9.51 86.25 -46.71
C VAL A 212 8.62 87.06 -45.76
N ILE A 213 8.36 86.55 -44.55
CA ILE A 213 7.57 87.26 -43.53
C ILE A 213 8.31 88.50 -43.03
N VAL A 214 9.60 88.38 -42.73
CA VAL A 214 10.44 89.50 -42.28
C VAL A 214 10.51 90.58 -43.36
N ASP A 215 10.72 90.19 -44.61
CA ASP A 215 10.81 91.09 -45.76
C ASP A 215 9.50 91.84 -45.99
N ALA A 216 8.36 91.16 -45.88
CA ALA A 216 7.05 91.79 -45.95
C ALA A 216 6.82 92.77 -44.78
N ALA A 217 7.20 92.40 -43.57
CA ALA A 217 7.08 93.27 -42.39
C ALA A 217 7.98 94.50 -42.50
N ASP A 218 9.21 94.34 -42.98
CA ASP A 218 10.14 95.45 -43.24
C ASP A 218 9.58 96.39 -44.31
N LEU A 219 9.08 95.84 -45.42
CA LEU A 219 8.45 96.62 -46.50
C LEU A 219 7.25 97.42 -45.99
N ALA A 220 6.39 96.80 -45.18
CA ALA A 220 5.23 97.47 -44.59
C ALA A 220 5.63 98.58 -43.61
N ARG A 221 6.66 98.35 -42.79
CA ARG A 221 7.20 99.34 -41.85
C ARG A 221 7.81 100.54 -42.58
N GLU A 222 8.59 100.29 -43.63
CA GLU A 222 9.19 101.36 -44.45
C GLU A 222 8.13 102.21 -45.18
N ASN A 223 6.98 101.61 -45.50
CA ASN A 223 5.87 102.25 -46.20
C ASN A 223 4.67 102.53 -45.30
N HIS A 224 4.85 102.60 -43.98
CA HIS A 224 3.73 102.63 -43.03
C HIS A 224 2.73 103.77 -43.30
N ASP A 225 3.21 104.99 -43.52
CA ASP A 225 2.37 106.16 -43.80
C ASP A 225 1.60 106.02 -45.11
N THR A 226 2.26 105.53 -46.17
CA THR A 226 1.64 105.40 -47.50
C THR A 226 0.60 104.30 -47.51
N ILE A 227 0.87 103.18 -46.83
CA ILE A 227 -0.07 102.07 -46.65
C ILE A 227 -1.27 102.54 -45.81
N ALA A 228 -1.05 103.21 -44.67
CA ALA A 228 -2.14 103.69 -43.82
C ALA A 228 -3.06 104.70 -44.54
N ALA A 229 -2.48 105.63 -45.32
CA ALA A 229 -3.25 106.57 -46.13
C ALA A 229 -4.09 105.85 -47.20
N CYS A 230 -3.49 104.85 -47.82
CA CYS A 230 -4.14 103.99 -48.80
C CYS A 230 -5.28 103.15 -48.22
N GLU A 231 -5.09 102.53 -47.05
CA GLU A 231 -6.14 101.78 -46.35
C GLU A 231 -7.32 102.68 -45.99
N LYS A 232 -7.04 103.91 -45.54
CA LYS A 232 -8.08 104.91 -45.27
C LYS A 232 -8.83 105.32 -46.54
N ALA A 233 -8.14 105.49 -47.66
CA ALA A 233 -8.76 105.79 -48.95
C ALA A 233 -9.60 104.61 -49.47
N SER A 234 -9.11 103.38 -49.30
CA SER A 234 -9.83 102.13 -49.59
C SER A 234 -11.13 102.03 -48.79
N ALA A 235 -11.05 102.25 -47.48
CA ALA A 235 -12.21 102.22 -46.58
C ALA A 235 -13.25 103.29 -46.94
N LYS A 236 -12.80 104.51 -47.32
CA LYS A 236 -13.68 105.59 -47.75
C LYS A 236 -14.39 105.29 -49.08
N ASN A 237 -13.69 104.69 -50.02
CA ASN A 237 -14.21 104.38 -51.35
C ASN A 237 -14.91 103.01 -51.42
N LYS A 238 -14.88 102.23 -50.32
CA LYS A 238 -15.44 100.87 -50.22
C LYS A 238 -14.99 99.96 -51.38
N GLY A 239 -13.74 100.11 -51.79
CA GLY A 239 -13.22 99.43 -52.98
C GLY A 239 -11.70 99.49 -53.05
N PRO A 240 -11.10 98.63 -53.88
CA PRO A 240 -9.65 98.54 -54.00
C PRO A 240 -9.06 99.86 -54.53
N VAL A 241 -7.96 100.29 -53.95
CA VAL A 241 -7.20 101.48 -54.38
C VAL A 241 -5.80 101.07 -54.82
N ARG A 242 -5.26 101.79 -55.80
CA ARG A 242 -3.88 101.60 -56.26
C ARG A 242 -2.93 102.40 -55.37
N CYS A 243 -1.92 101.74 -54.84
CA CYS A 243 -0.94 102.32 -53.94
C CYS A 243 0.46 102.13 -54.49
N THR A 244 1.23 103.21 -54.51
CA THR A 244 2.65 103.17 -54.91
C THR A 244 3.49 103.04 -53.65
N ILE A 245 4.09 101.87 -53.48
CA ILE A 245 5.04 101.59 -52.40
C ILE A 245 6.46 101.82 -52.90
N ARG A 246 7.35 102.19 -51.98
CA ARG A 246 8.79 102.30 -52.23
C ARG A 246 9.45 100.98 -51.85
N ILE A 247 10.21 100.43 -52.78
CA ILE A 247 11.02 99.23 -52.57
C ILE A 247 12.48 99.69 -52.65
N ARG A 248 13.25 99.47 -51.59
CA ARG A 248 14.70 99.69 -51.61
C ARG A 248 15.38 98.48 -52.25
N SER A 249 16.40 98.72 -53.09
CA SER A 249 17.28 97.63 -53.52
C SER A 249 18.07 97.13 -52.30
N ARG A 250 17.99 95.82 -52.04
CA ARG A 250 18.88 95.14 -51.10
C ARG A 250 20.18 94.74 -51.78
#